data_AF-G0NA35-F1
#
_entry.id   AF-G0NA35-F1
#
_cell.length_a   1.000
_cell.length_b   1.000
_cell.length_c   1.000
_cell.angle_alpha   90.00
_cell.angle_beta   90.00
_cell.angle_gamma   90.00
#
_symmetry.space_group_name_H-M   'P 1'
#
loop_
_entity.id
_entity.type
_entity.pdbx_description
1 polymer ?
#
loop_
_entity_poly.entity_id
_entity_poly.type
_entity_poly.pdbx_seq_one_letter_code
_entity_poly.pdbx_strand_id
1 'polypeptide(L)'
;MFGPFCTGIFLFLALWGTVFMAVLGGLFYNQSVGLFEDLPSESKNMETKPWKDRVNNWNSLYQQNAYNCWIACGVYVGIAVLLSLRACCLAKR
;
A
#
# COMPACT_ATOMS: atom_id res chain seq x y z
N MET A 1 23.60 -9.55 12.09
CA MET A 1 23.59 -8.39 11.16
C MET A 1 23.48 -8.93 9.75
N PHE A 2 22.52 -8.46 8.95
CA PHE A 2 22.43 -8.86 7.54
C PHE A 2 23.66 -8.34 6.78
N GLY A 3 24.26 -9.20 5.95
CA GLY A 3 25.39 -8.81 5.12
C GLY A 3 25.03 -7.77 4.05
N PRO A 4 26.03 -7.17 3.37
CA PRO A 4 25.82 -6.12 2.38
C PRO A 4 24.91 -6.55 1.22
N PHE A 5 25.01 -7.81 0.76
CA PHE A 5 24.16 -8.35 -0.29
C PHE A 5 22.67 -8.45 0.11
N CYS A 6 22.37 -8.97 1.31
CA CYS A 6 20.99 -9.02 1.83
C CYS A 6 20.40 -7.62 1.94
N THR A 7 21.18 -6.66 2.44
CA THR A 7 20.72 -5.26 2.58
C THR A 7 20.35 -4.64 1.23
N GLY A 8 21.13 -4.91 0.17
CA GLY A 8 20.82 -4.46 -1.18
C GLY A 8 19.51 -5.04 -1.73
N ILE A 9 19.23 -6.32 -1.50
CA ILE A 9 17.97 -6.95 -1.94
C ILE A 9 16.77 -6.33 -1.21
N PHE A 10 16.86 -6.13 0.10
CA PHE A 10 15.77 -5.49 0.86
C PHE A 10 15.53 -4.04 0.43
N LEU A 11 16.59 -3.30 0.08
CA LEU A 11 16.46 -1.96 -0.49
C LEU A 11 15.72 -1.96 -1.83
N PHE A 12 16.09 -2.88 -2.72
CA PHE A 12 15.40 -3.03 -4.00
C PHE A 12 13.92 -3.36 -3.83
N LEU A 13 13.60 -4.33 -2.96
CA LEU A 13 12.23 -4.71 -2.66
C LEU A 13 11.43 -3.56 -2.02
N ALA A 14 12.05 -2.78 -1.13
CA ALA A 14 11.40 -1.63 -0.51
C ALA A 14 11.09 -0.51 -1.52
N LEU A 15 12.01 -0.23 -2.44
CA LEU A 15 11.80 0.75 -3.52
C LEU A 15 10.69 0.28 -4.47
N TRP A 16 10.75 -0.98 -4.90
CA TRP A 16 9.72 -1.57 -5.76
C TRP A 16 8.33 -1.54 -5.09
N GLY A 17 8.26 -1.98 -3.82
CA GLY A 17 7.03 -1.96 -3.03
C GLY A 17 6.47 -0.56 -2.84
N THR A 18 7.32 0.46 -2.69
CA THR A 18 6.90 1.87 -2.61
C THR A 18 6.17 2.31 -3.88
N VAL A 19 6.78 2.09 -5.05
CA VAL A 19 6.19 2.48 -6.34
C VAL A 19 4.86 1.76 -6.56
N PHE A 20 4.84 0.46 -6.30
CA PHE A 20 3.64 -0.36 -6.44
C PHE A 20 2.49 0.13 -5.54
N MET A 21 2.76 0.37 -4.26
CA MET A 21 1.75 0.84 -3.30
C MET A 21 1.26 2.26 -3.61
N ALA A 22 2.11 3.13 -4.17
CA ALA A 22 1.71 4.45 -4.61
C ALA A 22 0.71 4.40 -5.78
N VAL A 23 0.98 3.55 -6.78
CA VAL A 23 0.08 3.35 -7.93
C VAL A 23 -1.26 2.74 -7.48
N LEU A 24 -1.22 1.69 -6.66
CA LEU A 24 -2.44 1.08 -6.12
C LEU A 24 -3.27 2.08 -5.29
N GLY A 25 -2.63 2.85 -4.41
CA GLY A 25 -3.31 3.87 -3.62
C GLY A 25 -4.00 4.92 -4.51
N GLY A 26 -3.35 5.34 -5.59
CA GLY A 26 -3.96 6.23 -6.58
C GLY A 26 -5.15 5.61 -7.31
N LEU A 27 -5.06 4.33 -7.71
CA LEU A 27 -6.16 3.61 -8.36
C LEU A 27 -7.35 3.38 -7.44
N PHE A 28 -7.11 3.08 -6.15
CA PHE A 28 -8.16 2.98 -5.14
C PHE A 28 -8.82 4.35 -4.87
N TYR A 29 -8.04 5.43 -4.82
CA TYR A 29 -8.57 6.79 -4.64
C TYR A 29 -9.49 7.21 -5.79
N ASN A 30 -9.19 6.79 -7.03
CA ASN A 30 -10.02 7.04 -8.21
C ASN A 30 -11.15 6.01 -8.42
N GLN A 31 -11.42 5.15 -7.43
CA GLN A 31 -12.48 4.13 -7.49
C GLN A 31 -12.42 3.24 -8.76
N SER A 32 -11.22 2.77 -9.12
CA SER A 32 -11.02 1.95 -10.32
C SER A 32 -11.85 0.66 -10.29
N VAL A 33 -12.59 0.40 -11.38
CA VAL A 33 -13.43 -0.80 -11.55
C VAL A 33 -12.61 -2.09 -11.50
N GLY A 34 -11.36 -2.04 -11.98
CA GLY A 34 -10.46 -3.21 -11.97
C GLY A 34 -10.05 -3.67 -10.57
N LEU A 35 -10.23 -2.85 -9.54
CA LEU A 35 -9.92 -3.16 -8.15
C LEU A 35 -11.16 -3.55 -7.33
N PHE A 36 -12.32 -3.68 -7.98
CA PHE A 36 -13.59 -3.96 -7.32
C PHE A 36 -13.62 -5.30 -6.61
N GLU A 37 -12.99 -6.32 -7.21
CA GLU A 37 -12.88 -7.66 -6.63
C GLU A 37 -11.94 -7.71 -5.42
N ASP A 38 -11.03 -6.74 -5.30
CA ASP A 38 -10.11 -6.60 -4.18
C ASP A 38 -10.73 -5.88 -2.98
N LEU A 39 -11.97 -5.37 -3.10
CA LEU A 39 -12.66 -4.78 -1.96
C LEU A 39 -13.07 -5.87 -0.95
N PRO A 40 -13.05 -5.54 0.35
CA PRO A 40 -13.61 -6.42 1.37
C PRO A 40 -15.10 -6.65 1.08
N SER A 41 -15.54 -7.89 1.34
CA SER A 41 -16.93 -8.28 1.07
C SER A 41 -17.92 -7.41 1.83
N GLU A 42 -19.05 -7.13 1.18
CA GLU A 42 -20.10 -6.34 1.78
C GLU A 42 -20.68 -7.06 3.00
N SER A 43 -20.90 -6.32 4.10
CA SER A 43 -21.51 -6.87 5.30
C SER A 43 -22.92 -7.37 4.99
N LYS A 44 -23.34 -8.50 5.57
CA LYS A 44 -24.71 -9.04 5.44
C LYS A 44 -25.83 -8.04 5.80
N ASN A 45 -25.49 -7.01 6.60
CA ASN A 45 -26.40 -5.94 6.98
C ASN A 45 -26.58 -4.85 5.90
N MET A 46 -25.68 -4.79 4.92
CA MET A 46 -25.71 -3.83 3.80
C MET A 46 -26.40 -4.44 2.58
N GLU A 47 -26.44 -5.77 2.46
CA GLU A 47 -27.02 -6.48 1.31
C GLU A 47 -28.52 -6.21 1.13
N THR A 48 -29.25 -6.03 2.24
CA THR A 48 -30.69 -5.71 2.29
C THR A 48 -31.00 -4.22 2.15
N LYS A 49 -29.98 -3.35 2.11
CA LYS A 49 -30.18 -1.90 2.00
C LYS A 49 -30.42 -1.44 0.56
N PRO A 50 -31.03 -0.24 0.39
CA PRO A 50 -31.20 0.36 -0.92
C PRO A 50 -29.87 0.51 -1.68
N TRP A 51 -29.91 0.36 -3.00
CA TRP A 51 -28.73 0.44 -3.88
C TRP A 51 -27.83 1.65 -3.60
N LYS A 52 -28.44 2.82 -3.33
CA LYS A 52 -27.71 4.07 -3.07
C LYS A 52 -26.83 4.00 -1.83
N ASP A 53 -27.29 3.34 -0.77
CA ASP A 53 -26.52 3.18 0.46
C ASP A 53 -25.37 2.20 0.27
N ARG A 54 -25.58 1.16 -0.55
CA ARG A 54 -24.52 0.22 -0.92
C ARG A 54 -23.43 0.95 -1.72
N VAL A 55 -23.75 1.67 -2.79
CA VAL A 55 -22.74 2.40 -3.57
C VAL A 55 -21.91 3.35 -2.70
N ASN A 56 -22.53 4.05 -1.74
CA ASN A 56 -21.82 4.89 -0.79
C ASN A 56 -20.87 4.09 0.12
N ASN A 57 -21.31 2.93 0.60
CA ASN A 57 -20.47 2.03 1.38
C ASN A 57 -19.23 1.57 0.58
N TRP A 58 -19.41 1.17 -0.68
CA TRP A 58 -18.31 0.76 -1.54
C TRP A 58 -17.32 1.91 -1.78
N ASN A 59 -17.81 3.13 -2.01
CA ASN A 59 -16.94 4.30 -2.12
C ASN A 59 -16.10 4.52 -0.85
N SER A 60 -16.72 4.37 0.34
CA SER A 60 -15.98 4.48 1.60
C SER A 60 -14.91 3.40 1.77
N LEU A 61 -15.17 2.17 1.30
CA LEU A 61 -14.21 1.06 1.33
C LEU A 61 -13.04 1.29 0.35
N TYR A 62 -13.30 1.83 -0.84
CA TYR A 62 -12.25 2.27 -1.78
C TYR A 62 -11.33 3.29 -1.12
N GLN A 63 -11.91 4.31 -0.48
CA GLN A 63 -11.13 5.34 0.21
C GLN A 63 -10.31 4.75 1.36
N GLN A 64 -10.90 3.87 2.18
CA GLN A 64 -10.19 3.22 3.28
C GLN A 64 -9.00 2.39 2.77
N ASN A 65 -9.17 1.62 1.69
CA ASN A 65 -8.08 0.85 1.09
C ASN A 65 -7.00 1.77 0.48
N ALA A 66 -7.39 2.88 -0.14
CA ALA A 66 -6.44 3.90 -0.64
C ALA A 66 -5.56 4.45 0.48
N TYR A 67 -6.15 4.82 1.62
CA TYR A 67 -5.41 5.30 2.78
C TYR A 67 -4.45 4.24 3.33
N ASN A 68 -4.89 2.98 3.42
CA ASN A 68 -4.03 1.87 3.85
C ASN A 68 -2.82 1.70 2.91
N CYS A 69 -3.03 1.77 1.60
CA CYS A 69 -1.94 1.70 0.61
C CYS A 69 -0.97 2.88 0.74
N TRP A 70 -1.45 4.11 0.96
CA TRP A 70 -0.57 5.27 1.14
C TRP A 70 0.20 5.23 2.46
N ILE A 71 -0.40 4.74 3.55
CA ILE A 71 0.31 4.52 4.82
C ILE A 71 1.40 3.46 4.63
N ALA A 72 1.07 2.33 3.97
CA ALA A 72 2.04 1.29 3.67
C ALA A 72 3.19 1.82 2.80
N CYS A 73 2.88 2.62 1.78
CA CYS A 73 3.87 3.32 0.96
C CYS A 73 4.84 4.15 1.83
N GLY A 74 4.31 4.96 2.75
CA GLY A 74 5.12 5.73 3.70
C GLY A 74 6.05 4.87 4.57
N VAL A 75 5.58 3.70 5.02
CA VAL A 75 6.41 2.75 5.79
C VAL A 75 7.54 2.19 4.92
N TYR A 76 7.28 1.79 3.68
CA TYR A 76 8.31 1.31 2.76
C TYR A 76 9.38 2.38 2.48
N VAL A 77 8.98 3.65 2.33
CA VAL A 77 9.92 4.77 2.22
C VAL A 77 10.79 4.88 3.47
N GLY A 78 10.19 4.82 4.66
CA GLY A 78 10.93 4.88 5.93
C GLY A 78 11.96 3.74 6.05
N ILE A 79 11.58 2.52 5.68
CA ILE A 79 12.48 1.36 5.66
C ILE A 79 13.62 1.57 4.65
N ALA A 80 13.32 2.05 3.44
CA ALA A 80 14.33 2.33 2.42
C ALA A 80 15.34 3.39 2.90
N VAL A 81 14.88 4.44 3.58
CA VAL A 81 15.75 5.47 4.17
C VAL A 81 16.64 4.89 5.26
N LEU A 82 16.09 4.11 6.19
CA LEU A 82 16.89 3.49 7.27
C LEU A 82 17.94 2.50 6.74
N LEU A 83 17.56 1.67 5.76
CA LEU A 83 18.48 0.71 5.14
C LEU A 83 19.56 1.40 4.30
N SER A 84 19.23 2.49 3.61
CA SER A 84 20.19 3.25 2.80
C SER A 84 21.19 3.99 3.69
N LEU A 85 20.75 4.58 4.80
CA LEU A 85 21.63 5.13 5.83
C LEU A 85 22.59 4.07 6.38
N ARG A 86 22.08 2.88 6.72
CA ARG A 86 22.91 1.76 7.18
C ARG A 86 23.91 1.29 6.11
N ALA A 87 23.49 1.19 4.85
CA ALA A 87 24.37 0.83 3.74
C ALA A 87 25.49 1.87 3.54
N CYS A 88 25.18 3.17 3.60
CA CYS A 88 26.18 4.25 3.57
C CYS A 88 27.17 4.16 4.73
N CYS A 89 26.70 3.92 5.95
CA CYS A 89 27.58 3.76 7.12
C CYS A 89 28.49 2.53 7.01
N LEU A 90 28.02 1.44 6.39
CA LEU A 90 28.83 0.25 6.15
C LEU A 90 29.83 0.44 5.01
N ALA A 91 29.49 1.21 3.98
CA ALA A 91 30.38 1.48 2.84
C ALA A 91 31.51 2.47 3.19
N LYS A 92 31.33 3.30 4.24
CA LYS A 92 32.33 4.25 4.72
C LYS A 92 33.35 3.65 5.70
N ARG A 93 33.15 2.40 6.14
CA ARG A 93 34.01 1.69 7.08
C ARG A 93 34.93 0.73 6.35
#